data_AF-A0A0W0GA83-F1
#
_entry.id   AF-A0A0W0GA83-F1
#
_cell.length_a   1.000
_cell.length_b   1.000
_cell.length_c   1.000
_cell.angle_alpha   90.00
_cell.angle_beta   90.00
_cell.angle_gamma   90.00
#
_symmetry.space_group_name_H-M   'P 1'
#
loop_
_entity.id
_entity.type
_entity.pdbx_description
1 polymer ?
#
loop_
_entity_poly.entity_id
_entity_poly.type
_entity_poly.pdbx_seq_one_letter_code
_entity_poly.pdbx_strand_id
1 'polypeptide(L)'
;MADQLQLYFSSLDGANVSHIAGNASDKVKAFVADLSIYYRVNHPELKATFCDYIIPRIKVTEVSVLNNAEEPLKAEGRVVCSLTVEEDMVNASKNLHGGCSSFLVDMDLLHPSIVSALFGNDRKAALYRISTNFGCLPLSSYLRRRAPYSKHFFDIGKSSGIGQDRAFLADPTTLEDVSGQGQLVKGFGHDIISRMVVTEVSVNKKQEEPLKQEGRVVVKMKVEQDMVHGGLRIHGGCLAFIIDMSVPLIHSGTTFD
;
A
#
# COMPACT_ATOMS: atom_id res chain seq x y z
N MET A 1 19.00 4.72 -19.56
CA MET A 1 17.88 4.18 -18.76
C MET A 1 16.79 3.62 -19.67
N ALA A 2 16.26 4.41 -20.63
CA ALA A 2 15.37 3.91 -21.68
C ALA A 2 15.94 2.67 -22.40
N ASP A 3 17.26 2.67 -22.67
CA ASP A 3 17.93 1.56 -23.35
C ASP A 3 17.87 0.22 -22.58
N GLN A 4 17.91 0.25 -21.24
CA GLN A 4 17.86 -0.98 -20.44
C GLN A 4 16.46 -1.59 -20.43
N LEU A 5 15.41 -0.76 -20.31
CA LEU A 5 14.03 -1.22 -20.46
C LEU A 5 13.75 -1.75 -21.87
N GLN A 6 14.33 -1.12 -22.89
CA GLN A 6 14.18 -1.55 -24.27
C GLN A 6 14.91 -2.87 -24.57
N LEU A 7 16.10 -3.07 -23.99
CA LEU A 7 16.82 -4.35 -24.03
C LEU A 7 16.02 -5.45 -23.30
N TYR A 8 15.50 -5.15 -22.12
CA TYR A 8 14.65 -6.09 -21.40
C TYR A 8 13.39 -6.45 -22.19
N PHE A 9 12.67 -5.45 -22.71
CA PHE A 9 11.49 -5.68 -23.54
C PHE A 9 11.82 -6.54 -24.75
N SER A 10 12.93 -6.27 -25.43
CA SER A 10 13.39 -7.09 -26.55
C SER A 10 13.66 -8.55 -26.15
N SER A 11 14.09 -8.81 -24.92
CA SER A 11 14.38 -10.16 -24.42
C SER A 11 13.15 -11.02 -24.09
N LEU A 12 11.93 -10.45 -24.10
CA LEU A 12 10.70 -11.14 -23.70
C LEU A 12 10.07 -12.01 -24.81
N ASP A 13 10.76 -12.20 -25.94
CA ASP A 13 10.25 -13.02 -27.02
C ASP A 13 10.12 -14.50 -26.57
N GLY A 14 8.91 -15.06 -26.70
CA GLY A 14 8.60 -16.43 -26.28
C GLY A 14 8.18 -16.61 -24.81
N ALA A 15 7.97 -15.52 -24.06
CA ALA A 15 7.43 -15.61 -22.71
C ALA A 15 6.03 -16.27 -22.69
N ASN A 16 5.81 -17.21 -21.78
CA ASN A 16 4.51 -17.88 -21.65
C ASN A 16 3.52 -17.01 -20.88
N VAL A 17 2.62 -16.37 -21.62
CA VAL A 17 1.55 -15.50 -21.09
C VAL A 17 0.15 -16.08 -21.33
N SER A 18 0.03 -17.39 -21.57
CA SER A 18 -1.26 -18.03 -21.87
C SER A 18 -2.29 -17.92 -20.76
N HIS A 19 -1.84 -17.62 -19.54
CA HIS A 19 -2.68 -17.40 -18.37
C HIS A 19 -3.19 -15.95 -18.24
N ILE A 20 -2.71 -15.04 -19.09
CA ILE A 20 -3.06 -13.61 -19.09
C ILE A 20 -4.06 -13.36 -20.23
N ALA A 21 -5.30 -13.06 -19.85
CA ALA A 21 -6.38 -12.73 -20.77
C ALA A 21 -6.16 -11.36 -21.45
N GLY A 22 -7.09 -10.99 -22.34
CA GLY A 22 -7.09 -9.71 -23.03
C GLY A 22 -6.41 -9.74 -24.40
N ASN A 23 -6.57 -8.65 -25.15
CA ASN A 23 -6.18 -8.53 -26.56
C ASN A 23 -4.80 -7.89 -26.79
N ALA A 24 -4.04 -7.57 -25.73
CA ALA A 24 -2.67 -7.09 -25.90
C ALA A 24 -1.75 -8.18 -26.47
N SER A 25 -0.67 -7.78 -27.13
CA SER A 25 0.33 -8.72 -27.65
C SER A 25 1.03 -9.48 -26.52
N ASP A 26 1.51 -10.68 -26.80
CA ASP A 26 2.17 -11.51 -25.77
C ASP A 26 3.39 -10.83 -25.15
N LYS A 27 4.14 -10.08 -25.98
CA LYS A 27 5.28 -9.29 -25.53
C LYS A 27 4.88 -8.19 -24.54
N VAL A 28 3.78 -7.49 -24.82
CA VAL A 28 3.20 -6.48 -23.90
C VAL A 28 2.73 -7.15 -22.60
N LYS A 29 2.00 -8.27 -22.70
CA LYS A 29 1.55 -9.04 -21.53
C LYS A 29 2.72 -9.47 -20.66
N ALA A 30 3.79 -10.00 -21.25
CA ALA A 30 4.97 -10.46 -20.53
C ALA A 30 5.66 -9.31 -19.81
N PHE A 31 5.77 -8.16 -20.47
CA PHE A 31 6.37 -6.98 -19.88
C PHE A 31 5.55 -6.45 -18.70
N VAL A 32 4.22 -6.33 -18.87
CA VAL A 32 3.30 -5.87 -17.82
C VAL A 32 3.26 -6.85 -16.64
N ALA A 33 3.41 -8.15 -16.90
CA ALA A 33 3.40 -9.19 -15.87
C ALA A 33 4.62 -9.13 -14.94
N ASP A 34 5.75 -8.59 -15.40
CA ASP A 34 6.93 -8.40 -14.57
C ASP A 34 6.91 -7.04 -13.86
N LEU A 35 6.05 -6.92 -12.85
CA LEU A 35 5.91 -5.69 -12.04
C LEU A 35 7.22 -5.27 -11.34
N SER A 36 8.15 -6.21 -11.15
CA SER A 36 9.43 -5.94 -10.49
C SER A 36 10.46 -5.27 -11.41
N ILE A 37 10.26 -5.31 -12.74
CA ILE A 37 11.23 -4.73 -13.68
C ILE A 37 11.42 -3.23 -13.47
N TYR A 38 10.35 -2.51 -13.12
CA TYR A 38 10.40 -1.08 -12.90
C TYR A 38 11.42 -0.73 -11.82
N TYR A 39 11.35 -1.41 -10.67
CA TYR A 39 12.26 -1.17 -9.56
C TYR A 39 13.68 -1.62 -9.88
N ARG A 40 13.84 -2.82 -10.47
CA ARG A 40 15.17 -3.34 -10.80
C ARG A 40 15.93 -2.48 -11.80
N VAL A 41 15.24 -1.90 -12.79
CA VAL A 41 15.88 -1.11 -13.84
C VAL A 41 16.09 0.34 -13.45
N ASN A 42 15.14 0.95 -12.74
CA ASN A 42 15.28 2.35 -12.34
C ASN A 42 16.17 2.52 -11.11
N HIS A 43 16.27 1.48 -10.29
CA HIS A 43 16.95 1.51 -9.00
C HIS A 43 17.74 0.23 -8.72
N PRO A 44 18.75 -0.10 -9.54
CA PRO A 44 19.56 -1.30 -9.36
C PRO A 44 20.33 -1.33 -8.03
N GLU A 45 20.52 -0.17 -7.39
CA GLU A 45 21.12 -0.03 -6.07
C GLU A 45 20.20 -0.48 -4.92
N LEU A 46 18.88 -0.52 -5.14
CA LEU A 46 17.93 -0.95 -4.13
C LEU A 46 17.98 -2.47 -4.00
N LYS A 47 18.58 -2.93 -2.90
CA LYS A 47 18.60 -4.34 -2.52
C LYS A 47 17.24 -4.86 -2.09
N ALA A 48 16.42 -3.96 -1.55
CA ALA A 48 15.04 -4.26 -1.23
C ALA A 48 14.16 -3.00 -1.32
N THR A 49 12.90 -3.18 -1.73
CA THR A 49 11.86 -2.16 -1.62
C THR A 49 10.85 -2.54 -0.55
N PHE A 50 10.11 -1.54 -0.07
CA PHE A 50 9.07 -1.71 0.95
C PHE A 50 8.05 -2.82 0.62
N CYS A 51 7.84 -3.13 -0.66
CA CYS A 51 6.82 -4.06 -1.12
C CYS A 51 7.38 -5.28 -1.84
N ASP A 52 8.66 -5.62 -1.64
CA ASP A 52 9.28 -6.78 -2.27
C ASP A 52 8.58 -8.10 -1.96
N TYR A 53 7.92 -8.21 -0.82
CA TYR A 53 7.15 -9.39 -0.44
C TYR A 53 5.71 -9.38 -0.96
N ILE A 54 5.19 -8.22 -1.39
CA ILE A 54 3.83 -8.07 -1.96
C ILE A 54 3.85 -8.20 -3.48
N ILE A 55 4.83 -7.59 -4.16
CA ILE A 55 4.92 -7.59 -5.63
C ILE A 55 4.82 -9.01 -6.22
N PRO A 56 5.53 -10.04 -5.70
CA PRO A 56 5.45 -11.41 -6.23
C PRO A 56 4.08 -12.08 -6.03
N ARG A 57 3.23 -11.55 -5.13
CA ARG A 57 1.88 -12.08 -4.87
C ARG A 57 0.84 -11.49 -5.83
N ILE A 58 1.17 -10.41 -6.54
CA ILE A 58 0.29 -9.78 -7.53
C ILE A 58 0.36 -10.57 -8.83
N LYS A 59 -0.80 -11.01 -9.33
CA LYS A 59 -0.95 -11.73 -10.59
C LYS A 59 -1.69 -10.86 -11.60
N VAL A 60 -1.03 -10.52 -12.70
CA VAL A 60 -1.69 -9.90 -13.84
C VAL A 60 -2.56 -10.95 -14.53
N THR A 61 -3.88 -10.74 -14.56
CA THR A 61 -4.85 -11.69 -15.11
C THR A 61 -5.41 -11.26 -16.46
N GLU A 62 -5.38 -9.98 -16.78
CA GLU A 62 -5.82 -9.44 -18.07
C GLU A 62 -4.97 -8.24 -18.48
N VAL A 63 -4.59 -8.18 -19.74
CA VAL A 63 -4.03 -6.97 -20.36
C VAL A 63 -4.72 -6.74 -21.70
N SER A 64 -5.43 -5.62 -21.79
CA SER A 64 -6.24 -5.25 -22.94
C SER A 64 -5.90 -3.84 -23.41
N VAL A 65 -5.97 -3.62 -24.72
CA VAL A 65 -5.93 -2.32 -25.38
C VAL A 65 -7.31 -2.05 -25.96
N LEU A 66 -7.98 -1.04 -25.40
CA LEU A 66 -9.34 -0.66 -25.74
C LEU A 66 -9.34 0.69 -26.46
N ASN A 67 -10.44 1.02 -27.14
CA ASN A 67 -10.66 2.39 -27.60
C ASN A 67 -11.25 3.19 -26.44
N ASN A 68 -10.71 4.36 -26.15
CA ASN A 68 -11.27 5.23 -25.13
C ASN A 68 -12.65 5.74 -25.62
N ALA A 69 -13.70 5.53 -24.81
CA ALA A 69 -15.07 5.91 -25.15
C ALA A 69 -15.29 7.43 -25.18
N GLU A 70 -14.58 8.17 -24.33
CA GLU A 70 -14.66 9.64 -24.24
C GLU A 70 -13.78 10.31 -25.30
N GLU A 71 -12.65 9.69 -25.63
CA GLU A 71 -11.71 10.19 -26.62
C GLU A 71 -11.36 9.12 -27.67
N PRO A 72 -12.20 8.89 -28.70
CA PRO A 72 -12.06 7.76 -29.64
C PRO A 72 -10.75 7.72 -30.43
N LEU A 73 -10.01 8.83 -30.49
CA LEU A 73 -8.69 8.89 -31.12
C LEU A 73 -7.59 8.32 -30.21
N LYS A 74 -7.86 8.09 -28.93
CA LYS A 74 -6.91 7.58 -27.93
C LYS A 74 -7.20 6.11 -27.64
N ALA A 75 -6.13 5.34 -27.52
CA ALA A 75 -6.20 3.99 -26.98
C ALA A 75 -6.24 4.06 -25.44
N GLU A 76 -6.90 3.11 -24.81
CA GLU A 76 -6.94 2.92 -23.36
C GLU A 76 -6.28 1.60 -23.01
N GLY A 77 -5.25 1.65 -22.16
CA GLY A 77 -4.64 0.44 -21.60
C GLY A 77 -5.44 -0.01 -20.38
N ARG A 78 -5.94 -1.25 -20.41
CA ARG A 78 -6.59 -1.88 -19.26
C ARG A 78 -5.73 -3.03 -18.75
N VAL A 79 -5.35 -2.95 -17.48
CA VAL A 79 -4.66 -4.02 -16.77
C VAL A 79 -5.56 -4.46 -15.62
N VAL A 80 -5.75 -5.77 -15.46
CA VAL A 80 -6.47 -6.36 -14.33
C VAL A 80 -5.49 -7.22 -13.54
N CYS A 81 -5.36 -6.91 -12.27
CA CYS A 81 -4.50 -7.61 -11.33
C CYS A 81 -5.37 -8.30 -10.28
N SER A 82 -4.88 -9.44 -9.79
CA SER A 82 -5.46 -10.17 -8.66
C SER A 82 -4.38 -10.47 -7.63
N LEU A 83 -4.76 -10.40 -6.36
CA LEU A 83 -3.89 -10.74 -5.23
C LEU A 83 -4.78 -11.28 -4.10
N THR A 84 -4.31 -12.30 -3.41
CA THR A 84 -4.94 -12.81 -2.20
C THR A 84 -4.47 -11.97 -1.02
N VAL A 85 -5.41 -11.36 -0.29
CA VAL A 85 -5.10 -10.58 0.92
C VAL A 85 -4.75 -11.55 2.05
N GLU A 86 -3.53 -11.43 2.57
CA GLU A 86 -2.99 -12.24 3.66
C GLU A 86 -2.90 -11.43 4.96
N GLU A 87 -2.54 -12.09 6.07
CA GLU A 87 -2.56 -11.51 7.42
C GLU A 87 -1.62 -10.31 7.57
N ASP A 88 -0.50 -10.30 6.86
CA ASP A 88 0.45 -9.18 6.84
C ASP A 88 -0.08 -7.96 6.09
N MET A 89 -1.20 -8.07 5.37
CA MET A 89 -1.81 -7.00 4.59
C MET A 89 -3.09 -6.45 5.21
N VAL A 90 -3.54 -6.99 6.34
CA VAL A 90 -4.76 -6.53 7.00
C VAL A 90 -4.47 -5.65 8.21
N ASN A 91 -5.34 -4.69 8.47
CA ASN A 91 -5.32 -3.88 9.68
C ASN A 91 -5.95 -4.61 10.88
N ALA A 92 -5.96 -3.97 12.05
CA ALA A 92 -6.55 -4.51 13.28
C ALA A 92 -8.04 -4.89 13.12
N SER A 93 -8.76 -4.22 12.20
CA SER A 93 -10.16 -4.52 11.86
C SER A 93 -10.32 -5.65 10.85
N LYS A 94 -9.23 -6.37 10.51
CA LYS A 94 -9.19 -7.47 9.53
C LYS A 94 -9.65 -7.07 8.11
N ASN A 95 -9.51 -5.78 7.77
CA ASN A 95 -9.69 -5.26 6.41
C ASN A 95 -8.32 -5.02 5.76
N LEU A 96 -8.25 -4.94 4.43
CA LEU A 96 -7.03 -4.54 3.72
C LEU A 96 -6.52 -3.21 4.30
N HIS A 97 -5.27 -3.20 4.75
CA HIS A 97 -4.63 -2.03 5.34
C HIS A 97 -4.60 -0.87 4.33
N GLY A 98 -4.84 0.38 4.78
CA GLY A 98 -4.89 1.54 3.91
C GLY A 98 -3.60 1.71 3.11
N GLY A 99 -2.46 1.59 3.79
CA GLY A 99 -1.13 1.57 3.16
C GLY A 99 -0.95 0.49 2.07
N CYS A 100 -1.49 -0.72 2.25
CA CYS A 100 -1.47 -1.76 1.22
C CYS A 100 -2.36 -1.36 0.02
N SER A 101 -3.56 -0.85 0.28
CA SER A 101 -4.46 -0.40 -0.79
C SER A 101 -3.87 0.73 -1.61
N SER A 102 -3.23 1.71 -0.98
CA SER A 102 -2.56 2.82 -1.65
C SER A 102 -1.32 2.37 -2.41
N PHE A 103 -0.54 1.43 -1.87
CA PHE A 103 0.56 0.83 -2.62
C PHE A 103 0.08 0.16 -3.92
N LEU A 104 -1.02 -0.58 -3.86
CA LEU A 104 -1.58 -1.22 -5.05
C LEU A 104 -2.02 -0.18 -6.09
N VAL A 105 -2.64 0.91 -5.65
CA VAL A 105 -2.98 2.06 -6.52
C VAL A 105 -1.72 2.75 -7.08
N ASP A 106 -0.63 2.84 -6.32
CA ASP A 106 0.62 3.42 -6.81
C ASP A 106 1.31 2.53 -7.85
N MET A 107 1.31 1.21 -7.64
CA MET A 107 1.80 0.25 -8.63
C MET A 107 1.03 0.37 -9.94
N ASP A 108 -0.26 0.63 -9.84
CA ASP A 108 -1.15 0.87 -10.97
C ASP A 108 -0.79 2.17 -11.74
N LEU A 109 -0.27 3.20 -11.05
CA LEU A 109 0.16 4.49 -11.62
C LEU A 109 1.58 4.50 -12.18
N LEU A 110 2.40 3.50 -11.90
CA LEU A 110 3.78 3.38 -12.39
C LEU A 110 3.87 2.83 -13.83
N HIS A 111 2.79 2.20 -14.30
CA HIS A 111 2.69 1.57 -15.61
C HIS A 111 2.48 2.49 -16.86
N PRO A 112 1.99 3.74 -16.77
CA PRO A 112 1.82 4.62 -17.93
C PRO A 112 3.12 4.95 -18.67
N SER A 113 4.25 5.07 -17.96
CA SER A 113 5.57 5.32 -18.55
C SER A 113 6.06 4.10 -19.35
N ILE A 114 5.77 2.91 -18.84
CA ILE A 114 6.03 1.62 -19.49
C ILE A 114 5.21 1.50 -20.76
N VAL A 115 3.91 1.80 -20.68
CA VAL A 115 3.01 1.63 -21.82
C VAL A 115 3.23 2.71 -22.89
N SER A 116 3.66 3.90 -22.51
CA SER A 116 4.15 4.91 -23.46
C SER A 116 5.40 4.46 -24.22
N ALA A 117 6.22 3.56 -23.65
CA ALA A 117 7.32 2.92 -24.38
C ALA A 117 6.84 1.76 -25.28
N LEU A 118 5.73 1.10 -24.92
CA LEU A 118 5.15 -0.03 -25.67
C LEU A 118 4.39 0.40 -26.95
N PHE A 119 3.79 1.58 -26.98
CA PHE A 119 3.05 2.08 -28.16
C PHE A 119 3.89 2.89 -29.16
N GLY A 120 5.19 3.06 -28.90
CA GLY A 120 6.07 3.85 -29.76
C GLY A 120 5.69 5.34 -29.79
N ASN A 121 6.47 6.13 -30.55
CA ASN A 121 6.33 7.59 -30.66
C ASN A 121 5.00 8.09 -31.28
N ASP A 122 4.02 7.22 -31.53
CA ASP A 122 2.66 7.63 -31.89
C ASP A 122 1.96 8.19 -30.65
N ARG A 123 2.25 9.46 -30.38
CA ARG A 123 1.84 10.32 -29.26
C ARG A 123 0.32 10.53 -29.13
N LYS A 124 -0.48 9.46 -29.11
CA LYS A 124 -1.88 9.55 -28.67
C LYS A 124 -1.91 9.14 -27.21
N ALA A 125 -2.02 10.15 -26.34
CA ALA A 125 -2.05 9.97 -24.89
C ALA A 125 -3.04 8.87 -24.52
N ALA A 126 -2.58 7.83 -23.83
CA ALA A 126 -3.44 6.75 -23.40
C ALA A 126 -4.07 7.09 -22.05
N LEU A 127 -5.38 6.87 -21.93
CA LEU A 127 -6.06 6.81 -20.64
C LEU A 127 -5.86 5.40 -20.07
N TYR A 128 -5.83 5.24 -18.75
CA TYR A 128 -5.67 3.94 -18.13
C TYR A 128 -6.75 3.71 -17.09
N ARG A 129 -7.36 2.53 -17.13
CA ARG A 129 -8.34 2.08 -16.15
C ARG A 129 -7.93 0.74 -15.62
N ILE A 130 -7.72 0.70 -14.31
CA ILE A 130 -7.33 -0.52 -13.61
C ILE A 130 -8.49 -0.94 -12.71
N SER A 131 -8.76 -2.23 -12.74
CA SER A 131 -9.79 -2.86 -11.91
C SER A 131 -9.09 -3.88 -11.05
N THR A 132 -9.11 -3.66 -9.74
CA THR A 132 -8.60 -4.59 -8.74
C THR A 132 -9.77 -5.32 -8.10
N ASN A 133 -9.73 -6.64 -8.09
CA ASN A 133 -10.71 -7.47 -7.40
C ASN A 133 -10.03 -8.09 -6.16
N PHE A 134 -10.45 -7.63 -4.99
CA PHE A 134 -9.96 -8.16 -3.71
C PHE A 134 -10.91 -9.23 -3.19
N GLY A 135 -10.48 -10.49 -3.27
CA GLY A 135 -11.17 -11.59 -2.60
C GLY A 135 -10.66 -11.73 -1.18
N CYS A 136 -11.48 -11.35 -0.19
CA CYS A 136 -11.26 -11.82 1.19
C CYS A 136 -11.79 -13.25 1.30
N LEU A 137 -10.97 -14.18 1.80
CA LEU A 137 -11.47 -15.51 2.17
C LEU A 137 -12.55 -15.37 3.26
N PRO A 138 -13.63 -16.16 3.20
CA PRO A 138 -14.74 -16.05 4.14
C PRO A 138 -14.31 -16.29 5.59
N LEU A 139 -14.72 -15.39 6.50
CA LEU A 139 -14.45 -15.45 7.95
C LEU A 139 -14.75 -16.82 8.58
N SER A 140 -15.70 -17.57 8.02
CA SER A 140 -16.18 -18.85 8.56
C SER A 140 -15.14 -19.98 8.51
N SER A 141 -14.18 -19.92 7.59
CA SER A 141 -13.04 -20.85 7.54
C SER A 141 -12.01 -20.57 8.64
N TYR A 142 -12.03 -19.35 9.19
CA TYR A 142 -11.01 -18.83 10.11
C TYR A 142 -11.48 -18.83 11.59
N LEU A 143 -12.76 -18.56 11.84
CA LEU A 143 -13.36 -18.55 13.20
C LEU A 143 -13.36 -19.92 13.90
N ARG A 144 -13.02 -21.01 13.21
CA ARG A 144 -12.93 -22.34 13.83
C ARG A 144 -11.61 -22.61 14.57
N ARG A 145 -10.64 -21.68 14.57
CA ARG A 145 -9.34 -21.88 15.23
C ARG A 145 -8.98 -20.98 16.40
N ARG A 146 -9.73 -19.92 16.76
CA ARG A 146 -9.50 -19.17 18.02
C ARG A 146 -10.54 -18.06 18.24
N ALA A 147 -11.21 -18.11 19.38
CA ALA A 147 -11.81 -16.99 20.12
C ALA A 147 -11.59 -17.30 21.61
N PRO A 148 -11.35 -16.31 22.52
CA PRO A 148 -11.85 -14.93 22.47
C PRO A 148 -10.80 -13.83 22.82
N TYR A 149 -10.72 -12.74 22.05
CA TYR A 149 -9.83 -11.59 22.35
C TYR A 149 -10.48 -10.21 22.27
N SER A 150 -11.80 -10.11 22.08
CA SER A 150 -12.51 -8.81 22.03
C SER A 150 -12.67 -8.09 23.37
N LYS A 151 -12.10 -8.61 24.48
CA LYS A 151 -12.29 -8.05 25.82
C LYS A 151 -11.19 -7.10 26.31
N HIS A 152 -9.97 -7.18 25.78
CA HIS A 152 -8.84 -6.39 26.30
C HIS A 152 -8.71 -4.98 25.71
N PHE A 153 -9.32 -4.70 24.56
CA PHE A 153 -9.33 -3.34 23.99
C PHE A 153 -10.30 -2.38 24.70
N PHE A 154 -11.29 -2.90 25.45
CA PHE A 154 -12.33 -2.10 26.11
C PHE A 154 -12.08 -1.82 27.59
N ASP A 155 -11.15 -2.51 28.26
CA ASP A 155 -10.91 -2.37 29.72
C ASP A 155 -9.77 -1.39 30.09
N ILE A 156 -9.11 -0.76 29.11
CA ILE A 156 -7.99 0.18 29.35
C ILE A 156 -8.50 1.54 29.89
N GLY A 157 -9.78 1.87 29.68
CA GLY A 157 -10.37 3.14 30.12
C GLY A 157 -10.74 3.24 31.61
N LYS A 158 -10.40 2.27 32.46
CA LYS A 158 -10.84 2.25 33.88
C LYS A 158 -9.75 2.30 34.93
N SER A 159 -8.47 2.32 34.57
CA SER A 159 -7.42 2.37 35.60
C SER A 159 -6.17 3.14 35.18
N SER A 160 -5.94 4.24 35.91
CA SER A 160 -4.69 4.95 36.13
C SER A 160 -4.40 6.14 35.21
N GLY A 161 -3.88 7.20 35.83
CA GLY A 161 -3.91 8.57 35.30
C GLY A 161 -3.01 8.83 34.09
N ILE A 162 -3.14 10.08 33.62
CA ILE A 162 -2.52 10.79 32.48
C ILE A 162 -1.03 10.44 32.16
N GLY A 163 -0.30 9.80 33.07
CA GLY A 163 1.08 9.35 32.87
C GLY A 163 1.25 8.05 32.06
N GLN A 164 0.30 7.09 32.10
CA GLN A 164 0.46 5.82 31.36
C GLN A 164 0.16 5.95 29.86
N ASP A 165 -0.78 6.80 29.47
CA ASP A 165 -1.14 7.04 28.05
C ASP A 165 0.02 7.65 27.26
N ARG A 166 0.89 8.43 27.91
CA ARG A 166 2.07 9.01 27.26
C ARG A 166 3.12 7.98 26.87
N ALA A 167 3.28 6.90 27.65
CA ALA A 167 4.24 5.85 27.33
C ALA A 167 3.75 4.99 26.15
N PHE A 168 2.44 4.72 26.07
CA PHE A 168 1.81 4.02 24.95
C PHE A 168 1.87 4.83 23.65
N LEU A 169 1.59 6.14 23.70
CA LEU A 169 1.68 7.03 22.54
C LEU A 169 3.13 7.35 22.13
N ALA A 170 4.12 7.12 23.00
CA ALA A 170 5.53 7.39 22.72
C ALA A 170 6.21 6.29 21.89
N ASP A 171 5.66 5.08 21.86
CA ASP A 171 6.22 3.95 21.11
C ASP A 171 5.15 3.31 20.22
N PRO A 172 5.05 3.72 18.94
CA PRO A 172 4.04 3.21 18.03
C PRO A 172 4.27 1.74 17.64
N THR A 173 5.42 1.13 17.98
CA THR A 173 5.65 -0.31 17.75
C THR A 173 4.76 -1.18 18.66
N THR A 174 4.25 -0.62 19.76
CA THR A 174 3.31 -1.30 20.67
C THR A 174 1.94 -1.57 20.04
N LEU A 175 1.58 -0.88 18.95
CA LEU A 175 0.35 -1.14 18.19
C LEU A 175 0.40 -2.46 17.40
N GLU A 176 1.58 -2.99 17.09
CA GLU A 176 1.75 -4.20 16.28
C GLU A 176 1.82 -5.50 17.10
N ASP A 177 2.04 -5.42 18.42
CA ASP A 177 2.10 -6.62 19.28
C ASP A 177 0.70 -7.10 19.70
N VAL A 178 -0.11 -7.46 18.71
CA VAL A 178 -1.47 -8.01 18.91
C VAL A 178 -1.47 -9.54 19.06
N SER A 179 -0.30 -10.18 18.90
CA SER A 179 -0.20 -11.64 18.80
C SER A 179 -0.28 -12.36 20.15
N GLY A 180 0.06 -11.69 21.26
CA GLY A 180 0.09 -12.29 22.60
C GLY A 180 1.05 -13.49 22.76
N GLN A 181 1.88 -13.79 21.75
CA GLN A 181 2.80 -14.93 21.75
C GLN A 181 4.27 -14.53 21.92
N GLY A 182 4.56 -13.25 22.19
CA GLY A 182 5.92 -12.76 22.45
C GLY A 182 6.88 -12.86 21.25
N GLN A 183 6.36 -13.21 20.06
CA GLN A 183 7.12 -13.22 18.82
C GLN A 183 6.50 -12.17 17.90
N LEU A 184 7.14 -11.00 17.85
CA LEU A 184 6.77 -9.90 16.97
C LEU A 184 6.85 -10.40 15.53
N VAL A 185 5.70 -10.68 14.90
CA VAL A 185 5.64 -10.86 13.46
C VAL A 185 5.82 -9.47 12.87
N LYS A 186 6.93 -9.23 12.16
CA LYS A 186 7.15 -7.96 11.46
C LYS A 186 6.02 -7.77 10.44
N GLY A 187 5.05 -6.94 10.79
CA GLY A 187 3.94 -6.59 9.91
C GLY A 187 4.39 -5.72 8.74
N PHE A 188 3.49 -5.54 7.78
CA PHE A 188 3.67 -4.55 6.72
C PHE A 188 3.85 -3.16 7.36
N GLY A 189 4.96 -2.50 7.05
CA GLY A 189 5.23 -1.16 7.61
C GLY A 189 5.97 -1.15 8.93
N HIS A 190 6.38 -2.29 9.49
CA HIS A 190 7.12 -2.35 10.75
C HIS A 190 8.36 -1.42 10.75
N ASP A 191 9.16 -1.49 9.69
CA ASP A 191 10.36 -0.66 9.57
C ASP A 191 10.02 0.84 9.46
N ILE A 192 8.85 1.19 8.89
CA ILE A 192 8.37 2.57 8.82
C ILE A 192 7.88 3.04 10.20
N ILE A 193 7.07 2.23 10.89
CA ILE A 193 6.57 2.53 12.25
C ILE A 193 7.72 2.73 13.22
N SER A 194 8.75 1.89 13.15
CA SER A 194 9.93 1.98 14.03
C SER A 194 10.70 3.31 13.89
N ARG A 195 10.49 4.05 12.79
CA ARG A 195 11.09 5.37 12.53
C ARG A 195 10.19 6.53 12.91
N MET A 196 8.92 6.28 13.24
CA MET A 196 7.95 7.31 13.62
C MET A 196 8.18 7.74 15.07
N VAL A 197 8.37 9.03 15.28
CA VAL A 197 8.51 9.64 16.60
C VAL A 197 7.38 10.64 16.79
N VAL A 198 6.47 10.35 17.71
CA VAL A 198 5.44 11.31 18.12
C VAL A 198 6.13 12.44 18.88
N THR A 199 6.08 13.65 18.34
CA THR A 199 6.75 14.83 18.91
C THR A 199 5.81 15.80 19.61
N GLU A 200 4.52 15.74 19.29
CA GLU A 200 3.49 16.57 19.90
C GLU A 200 2.16 15.82 19.88
N VAL A 201 1.44 15.88 21.00
CA VAL A 201 0.04 15.47 21.09
C VAL A 201 -0.70 16.58 21.82
N SER A 202 -1.76 17.13 21.22
CA SER A 202 -2.58 18.16 21.83
C SER A 202 -4.05 17.95 21.53
N VAL A 203 -4.93 18.44 22.40
CA VAL A 203 -6.37 18.53 22.15
C VAL A 203 -6.74 20.01 22.20
N ASN A 204 -7.24 20.53 21.09
CA ASN A 204 -7.61 21.94 20.94
C ASN A 204 -9.13 22.08 20.80
N LYS A 205 -9.67 23.26 21.04
CA LYS A 205 -11.06 23.57 20.65
C LYS A 205 -11.09 23.83 19.15
N LYS A 206 -12.07 23.25 18.45
CA LYS A 206 -12.25 23.48 17.01
C LYS A 206 -12.69 24.93 16.79
N GLN A 207 -11.92 25.70 16.01
CA GLN A 207 -12.17 27.14 15.83
C GLN A 207 -13.57 27.43 15.25
N GLU A 208 -13.99 26.62 14.29
CA GLU A 208 -15.29 26.76 13.61
C GLU A 208 -16.46 26.24 14.44
N GLU A 209 -16.22 25.31 15.38
CA GLU A 209 -17.24 24.68 16.21
C GLU A 209 -16.77 24.62 17.66
N PRO A 210 -16.89 25.72 18.44
CA PRO A 210 -16.26 25.84 19.76
C PRO A 210 -16.72 24.83 20.83
N LEU A 211 -17.84 24.16 20.57
CA LEU A 211 -18.37 23.07 21.40
C LEU A 211 -17.71 21.72 21.10
N LYS A 212 -16.92 21.61 20.01
CA LYS A 212 -16.17 20.42 19.62
C LYS A 212 -14.69 20.58 19.93
N GLN A 213 -14.05 19.46 20.23
CA GLN A 213 -12.60 19.35 20.37
C GLN A 213 -11.99 18.71 19.13
N GLU A 214 -10.73 19.04 18.84
CA GLU A 214 -9.90 18.41 17.81
C GLU A 214 -8.62 17.87 18.42
N GLY A 215 -8.32 16.59 18.17
CA GLY A 215 -7.03 16.01 18.50
C GLY A 215 -6.01 16.35 17.43
N ARG A 216 -4.79 16.70 17.84
CA ARG A 216 -3.65 16.94 16.96
C ARG A 216 -2.49 16.06 17.41
N VAL A 217 -1.93 15.32 16.46
CA VAL A 217 -0.72 14.52 16.65
C VAL A 217 0.30 14.97 15.62
N VAL A 218 1.51 15.31 16.06
CA VAL A 218 2.63 15.66 15.18
C VAL A 218 3.66 14.54 15.25
N VAL A 219 3.75 13.77 14.17
CA VAL A 219 4.75 12.72 14.02
C VAL A 219 5.91 13.25 13.17
N LYS A 220 7.14 13.05 13.65
CA LYS A 220 8.35 13.22 12.84
C LYS A 220 8.87 11.84 12.46
N MET A 221 9.35 11.69 11.24
CA MET A 221 10.16 10.54 10.86
C MET A 221 11.26 10.95 9.91
N LYS A 222 12.32 10.15 9.90
CA LYS A 222 13.37 10.24 8.90
C LYS A 222 12.92 9.48 7.66
N VAL A 223 12.78 10.19 6.55
CA VAL A 223 12.55 9.58 5.22
C VAL A 223 13.86 8.97 4.75
N GLU A 224 13.83 7.69 4.40
CA GLU A 224 14.99 6.97 3.86
C GLU A 224 14.71 6.48 2.43
N GLN A 225 15.73 5.90 1.81
CA GLN A 225 15.71 5.56 0.38
C GLN A 225 14.61 4.55 0.02
N ASP A 226 14.25 3.65 0.94
CA ASP A 226 13.18 2.67 0.78
C ASP A 226 11.77 3.29 0.78
N MET A 227 11.64 4.54 1.21
CA MET A 227 10.38 5.28 1.29
C MET A 227 10.15 6.22 0.10
N VAL A 228 11.14 6.41 -0.78
CA VAL A 228 11.08 7.36 -1.90
C VAL A 228 11.25 6.68 -3.25
N HIS A 229 10.54 7.15 -4.27
CA HIS A 229 10.76 6.71 -5.66
C HIS A 229 11.87 7.53 -6.32
N GLY A 230 12.23 7.22 -7.57
CA GLY A 230 13.30 7.91 -8.31
C GLY A 230 13.15 9.41 -8.53
N GLY A 231 12.02 10.01 -8.11
CA GLY A 231 11.85 11.45 -8.02
C GLY A 231 12.21 12.06 -6.66
N LEU A 232 12.77 11.27 -5.74
CA LEU A 232 13.04 11.64 -4.34
C LEU A 232 11.80 12.14 -3.59
N ARG A 233 10.62 11.63 -3.95
CA ARG A 233 9.35 11.88 -3.25
C ARG A 233 8.89 10.62 -2.56
N ILE A 234 8.23 10.78 -1.43
CA ILE A 234 7.68 9.66 -0.66
C ILE A 234 6.67 8.89 -1.53
N HIS A 235 6.78 7.57 -1.54
CA HIS A 235 5.78 6.70 -2.17
C HIS A 235 4.39 7.02 -1.59
N GLY A 236 3.36 7.11 -2.43
CA GLY A 236 1.97 7.31 -1.97
C GLY A 236 1.54 6.23 -0.97
N GLY A 237 1.98 4.98 -1.16
CA GLY A 237 1.80 3.88 -0.21
C GLY A 237 2.40 4.17 1.18
N CYS A 238 3.63 4.71 1.24
CA CYS A 238 4.24 5.11 2.51
C CYS A 238 3.47 6.28 3.15
N LEU A 239 3.08 7.29 2.37
CA LEU A 239 2.31 8.43 2.87
C LEU A 239 0.94 8.00 3.43
N ALA A 240 0.22 7.15 2.69
CA ALA A 240 -1.06 6.61 3.13
C ALA A 240 -0.91 5.75 4.38
N PHE A 241 0.13 4.93 4.46
CA PHE A 241 0.45 4.16 5.66
C PHE A 241 0.69 5.06 6.88
N ILE A 242 1.46 6.14 6.71
CA ILE A 242 1.70 7.13 7.78
C ILE A 242 0.40 7.77 8.24
N ILE A 243 -0.48 8.13 7.31
CA ILE A 243 -1.81 8.68 7.63
C ILE A 243 -2.64 7.64 8.39
N ASP A 244 -2.69 6.39 7.90
CA ASP A 244 -3.48 5.31 8.49
C ASP A 244 -3.03 5.00 9.92
N MET A 245 -1.73 5.05 10.21
CA MET A 245 -1.21 4.89 11.57
C MET A 245 -1.45 6.11 12.47
N SER A 246 -1.59 7.31 11.89
CA SER A 246 -1.80 8.53 12.64
C SER A 246 -3.26 8.74 13.07
N VAL A 247 -4.22 8.16 12.34
CA VAL A 247 -5.67 8.32 12.62
C VAL A 247 -6.12 7.61 13.91
N PRO A 248 -5.69 6.36 14.22
CA PRO A 248 -6.00 5.70 15.48
C PRO A 248 -5.46 6.44 16.70
N LEU A 249 -4.28 7.07 16.59
CA LEU A 249 -3.67 7.87 17.68
C LEU A 249 -4.57 9.04 18.12
N ILE A 250 -5.41 9.54 17.21
CA ILE A 250 -6.38 10.60 17.51
C ILE A 250 -7.59 10.05 18.28
N HIS A 251 -8.01 8.80 17.99
CA HIS A 251 -9.20 8.19 18.60
C HIS A 251 -8.92 7.58 19.98
N SER A 252 -7.68 7.15 20.26
CA SER A 252 -7.31 6.59 21.56
C SER A 252 -7.21 7.64 22.67
N GLY A 253 -7.17 8.94 22.33
CA GLY A 253 -7.08 10.05 23.30
C GLY A 253 -8.42 10.65 23.75
N THR A 254 -9.57 10.11 23.31
CA THR A 254 -10.89 10.78 23.46
C THR A 254 -11.86 10.15 24.45
N THR A 255 -11.43 9.28 25.37
CA THR A 255 -12.30 8.94 26.52
C THR A 255 -12.28 10.10 27.52
N PHE A 256 -13.28 10.97 27.42
CA PHE A 256 -13.57 12.00 28.43
C PHE A 256 -14.78 11.55 29.26
N ASP A 257 -14.61 11.48 30.58
CA ASP A 257 -15.71 11.51 31.55
C ASP A 257 -16.45 12.85 31.53
#